data_AF-A0A2H9M0D9-F1
#
_entry.id   AF-A0A2H9M0D9-F1
#
_cell.length_a   1.000
_cell.length_b   1.000
_cell.length_c   1.000
_cell.angle_alpha   90.00
_cell.angle_beta   90.00
_cell.angle_gamma   90.00
#
_symmetry.space_group_name_H-M   'P 1'
#
loop_
_entity.id
_entity.type
_entity.pdbx_description
1 polymer ?
#
loop_
_entity_poly.entity_id
_entity_poly.type
_entity_poly.pdbx_seq_one_letter_code
_entity_poly.pdbx_strand_id
1 'polypeptide(L)'
;MIERKLIKEKINDYRIQEYILNHFKGSSYSHSIIQKTPLGEKIIIFSSKPGLIVGRGGENVKSIVKLLKEKFEMQSPQVEVQEINEPFLDASIVAEKVAEMLVRMGTSRFKFIGHRIAQNVIDAGGIGVEVKISGKVPAKRSKTWKFLLGYLPKCGYPADVFVKKGYRIAELKPGTIGVTVKILPPNVEMPDDVIIIGKPVITETVEKTSPELNNAKLVAKEPSAIEEAKPGKKADEKTAEKTPAKESKKKEGMKQAKKEKPAKKAPADKEAGKK
;
A
#
# COMPACT_ATOMS: atom_id res chain seq x y z
N MET A 1 11.16 -45.40 -1.75
CA MET A 1 11.19 -44.83 -0.37
C MET A 1 11.60 -43.35 -0.32
N ILE A 2 12.21 -42.80 -1.38
CA ILE A 2 12.66 -41.39 -1.46
C ILE A 2 11.47 -40.42 -1.49
N GLU A 3 10.45 -40.70 -2.31
CA GLU A 3 9.26 -39.86 -2.44
C GLU A 3 8.54 -39.64 -1.09
N ARG A 4 8.35 -40.72 -0.32
CA ARG A 4 7.73 -40.63 1.01
C ARG A 4 8.52 -39.75 1.97
N LYS A 5 9.86 -39.81 1.90
CA LYS A 5 10.74 -38.96 2.71
C LYS A 5 10.60 -37.49 2.31
N LEU A 6 10.65 -37.19 1.00
CA LEU A 6 10.49 -35.84 0.47
C LEU A 6 9.13 -35.24 0.85
N ILE A 7 8.06 -36.01 0.67
CA ILE A 7 6.70 -35.58 1.04
C ILE A 7 6.62 -35.29 2.55
N LYS A 8 7.14 -36.18 3.39
CA LYS A 8 7.15 -35.99 4.86
C LYS A 8 7.92 -34.72 5.25
N GLU A 9 9.07 -34.47 4.63
CA GLU A 9 9.87 -33.26 4.86
C GLU A 9 9.11 -32.01 4.45
N LYS A 10 8.52 -31.97 3.24
CA LYS A 10 7.76 -30.81 2.76
C LYS A 10 6.50 -30.52 3.58
N ILE A 11 5.83 -31.57 4.08
CA ILE A 11 4.70 -31.41 5.01
C ILE A 11 5.19 -30.76 6.31
N ASN A 12 6.36 -31.15 6.81
CA ASN A 12 6.92 -30.54 8.02
C ASN A 12 7.27 -29.07 7.79
N ASP A 13 7.94 -28.75 6.68
CA ASP A 13 8.29 -27.38 6.30
C ASP A 13 7.05 -26.49 6.22
N TYR A 14 5.98 -26.98 5.58
CA TYR A 14 4.70 -26.26 5.48
C TYR A 14 4.05 -26.02 6.85
N ARG A 15 4.03 -27.02 7.73
CA ARG A 15 3.48 -26.87 9.10
C ARG A 15 4.26 -25.84 9.91
N ILE A 16 5.58 -25.77 9.73
CA ILE A 16 6.42 -24.74 10.36
C ILE A 16 6.05 -23.35 9.82
N GLN A 17 5.92 -23.20 8.51
CA GLN A 17 5.49 -21.94 7.88
C GLN A 17 4.12 -21.46 8.39
N GLU A 18 3.14 -22.37 8.46
CA GLU A 18 1.81 -22.07 8.99
C GLU A 18 1.85 -21.68 10.47
N TYR A 19 2.70 -22.35 11.26
CA TYR A 19 2.87 -22.05 12.67
C TYR A 19 3.48 -20.66 12.89
N ILE A 20 4.54 -20.32 12.14
CA ILE A 20 5.19 -19.00 12.18
C ILE A 20 4.17 -17.91 11.79
N LEU A 21 3.40 -18.13 10.73
CA LEU A 21 2.37 -17.18 10.27
C LEU A 21 1.31 -16.92 11.35
N ASN A 22 0.85 -17.95 12.05
CA ASN A 22 -0.16 -17.82 13.09
C ASN A 22 0.38 -17.19 14.38
N HIS A 23 1.66 -17.42 14.71
CA HIS A 23 2.28 -16.87 15.91
C HIS A 23 2.56 -15.37 15.77
N PHE A 24 2.99 -14.93 14.58
CA PHE A 24 3.38 -13.54 14.33
C PHE A 24 2.31 -12.70 13.61
N LYS A 25 1.05 -12.81 14.06
CA LYS A 25 -0.03 -11.93 13.57
C LYS A 25 0.30 -10.46 13.88
N GLY A 26 0.34 -9.59 12.86
CA GLY A 26 0.63 -8.16 13.00
C GLY A 26 2.09 -7.77 12.76
N SER A 27 2.96 -8.77 12.51
CA SER A 27 4.37 -8.54 12.17
C SER A 27 4.61 -8.30 10.68
N SER A 28 3.57 -8.35 9.83
CA SER A 28 3.74 -8.23 8.36
C SER A 28 4.67 -9.33 7.83
N TYR A 29 4.27 -10.59 8.01
CA TYR A 29 5.02 -11.78 7.60
C TYR A 29 4.76 -12.10 6.11
N SER A 30 5.84 -12.33 5.34
CA SER A 30 5.76 -12.77 3.94
C SER A 30 5.92 -14.28 3.82
N HIS A 31 7.15 -14.79 4.01
CA HIS A 31 7.52 -16.18 3.87
C HIS A 31 8.74 -16.52 4.73
N SER A 32 9.01 -17.81 4.89
CA SER A 32 10.20 -18.31 5.57
C SER A 32 10.88 -19.40 4.75
N ILE A 33 12.22 -19.39 4.82
CA ILE A 33 13.08 -20.37 4.16
C ILE A 33 13.74 -21.21 5.26
N ILE A 34 13.62 -22.53 5.13
CA ILE A 34 14.24 -23.48 6.05
C ILE A 34 15.46 -24.08 5.34
N GLN A 35 16.64 -23.87 5.92
CA GLN A 35 17.91 -24.41 5.45
C GLN A 35 18.40 -25.45 6.44
N LYS A 36 18.52 -26.70 6.00
CA LYS A 36 19.02 -27.79 6.84
C LYS A 36 20.54 -27.86 6.69
N THR A 37 21.25 -27.59 7.78
CA THR A 37 22.71 -27.77 7.85
C THR A 37 23.04 -28.97 8.73
N PRO A 38 24.21 -29.61 8.58
CA PRO A 38 24.61 -30.72 9.46
C PRO A 38 24.66 -30.35 10.95
N LEU A 39 24.86 -29.06 11.26
CA LEU A 39 24.94 -28.53 12.62
C LEU A 39 23.55 -28.21 13.23
N GLY A 40 22.54 -28.02 12.39
CA GLY A 40 21.19 -27.67 12.82
C GLY A 40 20.34 -27.07 11.70
N GLU A 41 19.09 -26.76 12.01
CA GLU A 41 18.16 -26.14 11.06
C GLU A 41 18.16 -24.62 11.20
N LYS A 42 18.41 -23.91 10.11
CA LYS A 42 18.40 -22.45 10.04
C LYS A 42 17.10 -21.99 9.38
N ILE A 43 16.32 -21.18 10.08
CA ILE A 43 15.05 -20.64 9.63
C ILE A 43 15.23 -19.15 9.38
N ILE A 44 15.12 -18.74 8.13
CA ILE A 44 15.20 -17.35 7.71
C ILE A 44 13.77 -16.83 7.51
N ILE A 45 13.37 -15.86 8.30
CA ILE A 45 12.02 -15.26 8.27
C ILE A 45 12.11 -13.92 7.56
N PHE A 46 11.31 -13.74 6.51
CA PHE A 46 11.21 -12.48 5.77
C PHE A 46 10.01 -11.66 6.24
N SER A 47 10.26 -10.43 6.66
CA SER A 47 9.23 -9.53 7.19
C SER A 47 9.50 -8.07 6.87
N SER A 48 8.44 -7.26 6.84
CA SER A 48 8.54 -5.79 6.77
C SER A 48 8.85 -5.13 8.12
N LYS A 49 8.61 -5.81 9.25
CA LYS A 49 8.77 -5.24 10.60
C LYS A 49 9.61 -6.18 11.48
N PRO A 50 10.92 -6.31 11.25
CA PRO A 50 11.77 -7.25 11.97
C PRO A 50 11.77 -7.01 13.49
N GLY A 51 11.66 -5.75 13.93
CA GLY A 51 11.64 -5.40 15.36
C GLY A 51 10.49 -6.04 16.15
N LEU A 52 9.31 -6.22 15.54
CA LEU A 52 8.18 -6.90 16.20
C LEU A 52 8.39 -8.41 16.32
N ILE A 53 9.14 -9.01 15.37
CA ILE A 53 9.47 -10.43 15.36
C ILE A 53 10.52 -10.74 16.43
N VAL A 54 11.52 -9.87 16.59
CA VAL A 54 12.55 -10.02 17.63
C VAL A 54 11.95 -9.83 19.03
N GLY A 55 11.08 -8.82 19.20
CA GLY A 55 10.48 -8.48 20.49
C GLY A 55 11.48 -7.78 21.44
N ARG A 56 11.07 -7.56 22.69
CA ARG A 56 11.93 -6.91 23.69
C ARG A 56 13.06 -7.86 24.09
N GLY A 57 14.32 -7.47 23.84
CA GLY A 57 15.49 -8.26 24.22
C GLY A 57 15.57 -9.65 23.56
N GLY A 58 14.90 -9.86 22.43
CA GLY A 58 14.87 -11.16 21.73
C GLY A 58 13.96 -12.21 22.38
N GLU A 59 13.06 -11.83 23.28
CA GLU A 59 12.16 -12.76 23.97
C GLU A 59 11.32 -13.60 23.00
N ASN A 60 10.78 -12.98 21.96
CA ASN A 60 9.86 -13.64 21.03
C ASN A 60 10.59 -14.64 20.11
N VAL A 61 11.85 -14.37 19.78
CA VAL A 61 12.69 -15.33 19.05
C VAL A 61 13.06 -16.51 19.95
N LYS A 62 13.38 -16.26 21.21
CA LYS A 62 13.70 -17.33 22.18
C LYS A 62 12.51 -18.24 22.45
N SER A 63 11.31 -17.68 22.60
CA SER A 63 10.08 -18.45 22.79
C SER A 63 9.82 -19.36 21.59
N ILE A 64 10.01 -18.86 20.37
CA ILE A 64 9.84 -19.65 19.15
C ILE A 64 10.88 -20.75 19.02
N VAL A 65 12.16 -20.46 19.29
CA VAL A 65 13.20 -21.50 19.28
C VAL A 65 12.85 -22.64 20.25
N LYS A 66 12.29 -22.31 21.43
CA LYS A 66 11.82 -23.32 22.39
C LYS A 66 10.61 -24.11 21.86
N LEU A 67 9.59 -23.43 21.36
CA LEU A 67 8.38 -24.05 20.82
C LEU A 67 8.67 -24.94 19.60
N LEU A 68 9.59 -24.52 18.75
CA LEU A 68 10.02 -25.25 17.57
C LEU A 68 10.78 -26.54 17.94
N LYS A 69 11.59 -26.50 19.00
CA LYS A 69 12.23 -27.71 19.56
C LYS A 69 11.20 -28.67 20.14
N GLU A 70 10.24 -28.16 20.91
CA GLU A 70 9.23 -28.99 21.59
C GLU A 70 8.22 -29.61 20.63
N LYS A 71 7.75 -28.87 19.62
CA LYS A 71 6.62 -29.28 18.76
C LYS A 71 7.04 -30.01 17.48
N PHE A 72 8.22 -29.68 16.95
CA PHE A 72 8.70 -30.21 15.67
C PHE A 72 9.99 -31.04 15.83
N GLU A 73 10.46 -31.24 17.06
CA GLU A 73 11.64 -32.06 17.40
C GLU A 73 12.88 -31.67 16.57
N MET A 74 13.00 -30.39 16.21
CA MET A 74 14.10 -29.93 15.36
C MET A 74 15.42 -29.92 16.13
N GLN A 75 16.48 -30.39 15.46
CA GLN A 75 17.82 -30.35 16.01
C GLN A 75 18.34 -28.90 15.95
N SER A 76 18.49 -28.29 17.12
CA SER A 76 19.09 -26.97 17.33
C SER A 76 18.63 -25.88 16.33
N PRO A 77 17.34 -25.51 16.30
CA PRO A 77 16.85 -24.48 15.40
C PRO A 77 17.49 -23.11 15.68
N GLN A 78 17.98 -22.48 14.63
CA GLN A 78 18.48 -21.10 14.62
C GLN A 78 17.52 -20.24 13.81
N VAL A 79 17.04 -19.14 14.38
CA VAL A 79 16.10 -18.23 13.71
C VAL A 79 16.82 -16.94 13.36
N GLU A 80 16.82 -16.60 12.07
CA GLU A 80 17.31 -15.34 11.52
C GLU A 80 16.13 -14.56 10.92
N VAL A 81 16.10 -13.25 11.14
CA VAL A 81 15.06 -12.38 10.60
C VAL A 81 15.69 -11.44 9.58
N GLN A 82 15.15 -11.45 8.36
CA GLN A 82 15.57 -10.60 7.25
C GLN A 82 14.45 -9.64 6.88
N GLU A 83 14.84 -8.41 6.56
CA GLU A 83 13.91 -7.36 6.14
C GLU A 83 13.67 -7.45 4.62
N ILE A 84 12.43 -7.17 4.21
CA ILE A 84 12.07 -7.03 2.81
C ILE A 84 12.20 -5.57 2.42
N ASN A 85 13.04 -5.29 1.41
CA ASN A 85 13.29 -3.93 0.92
C ASN A 85 12.00 -3.19 0.51
N GLU A 86 11.14 -3.85 -0.28
CA GLU A 86 9.90 -3.25 -0.81
C GLU A 86 8.66 -4.04 -0.37
N PRO A 87 8.03 -3.66 0.77
CA PRO A 87 6.92 -4.43 1.34
C PRO A 87 5.62 -4.33 0.53
N PHE A 88 5.48 -3.34 -0.36
CA PHE A 88 4.29 -3.17 -1.20
C PHE A 88 4.33 -4.04 -2.47
N LEU A 89 5.46 -4.63 -2.83
CA LEU A 89 5.57 -5.61 -3.93
C LEU A 89 5.25 -7.05 -3.48
N ASP A 90 5.08 -7.27 -2.18
CA ASP A 90 4.73 -8.57 -1.60
C ASP A 90 3.23 -8.68 -1.31
N ALA A 91 2.56 -9.62 -1.98
CA ALA A 91 1.10 -9.77 -1.87
C ALA A 91 0.62 -10.23 -0.49
N SER A 92 1.43 -11.01 0.24
CA SER A 92 1.09 -11.49 1.58
C SER A 92 1.11 -10.36 2.60
N ILE A 93 2.14 -9.52 2.56
CA ILE A 93 2.26 -8.34 3.42
C ILE A 93 1.16 -7.32 3.10
N VAL A 94 0.89 -7.06 1.82
CA VAL A 94 -0.16 -6.12 1.43
C VAL A 94 -1.54 -6.61 1.89
N ALA A 95 -1.83 -7.91 1.77
CA ALA A 95 -3.07 -8.50 2.28
C ALA A 95 -3.21 -8.32 3.80
N GLU A 96 -2.12 -8.49 4.56
CA GLU A 96 -2.11 -8.28 6.01
C GLU A 96 -2.35 -6.81 6.36
N LYS A 97 -1.70 -5.87 5.66
CA LYS A 97 -1.93 -4.43 5.84
C LYS A 97 -3.38 -4.03 5.58
N VAL A 98 -4.01 -4.55 4.53
CA VAL A 98 -5.44 -4.31 4.26
C VAL A 98 -6.30 -4.86 5.40
N ALA A 99 -6.01 -6.07 5.89
CA ALA A 99 -6.74 -6.67 7.00
C ALA A 99 -6.60 -5.83 8.29
N GLU A 100 -5.39 -5.41 8.65
CA GLU A 100 -5.13 -4.50 9.78
C GLU A 100 -5.91 -3.18 9.65
N MET A 101 -5.91 -2.58 8.46
CA MET A 101 -6.64 -1.33 8.21
C MET A 101 -8.15 -1.53 8.32
N LEU A 102 -8.71 -2.66 7.87
CA LEU A 102 -10.13 -2.97 8.02
C LEU A 102 -10.53 -3.16 9.48
N VAL A 103 -9.70 -3.85 10.28
CA VAL A 103 -9.92 -4.02 11.72
C VAL A 103 -9.88 -2.67 12.44
N ARG A 104 -8.93 -1.79 12.09
CA ARG A 104 -8.76 -0.49 12.73
C ARG A 104 -9.80 0.55 12.31
N MET A 105 -10.14 0.64 11.03
CA MET A 105 -10.98 1.70 10.48
C MET A 105 -12.46 1.31 10.29
N GLY A 106 -12.77 0.02 10.42
CA GLY A 106 -14.11 -0.53 10.24
C GLY A 106 -14.52 -0.69 8.77
N THR A 107 -15.68 -1.33 8.57
CA THR A 107 -16.20 -1.67 7.24
C THR A 107 -16.67 -0.46 6.43
N SER A 108 -16.89 0.70 7.02
CA SER A 108 -17.40 1.89 6.31
C SER A 108 -16.38 2.50 5.35
N ARG A 109 -15.07 2.35 5.62
CA ARG A 109 -13.98 2.95 4.82
C ARG A 109 -13.25 1.96 3.90
N PHE A 110 -13.86 0.81 3.61
CA PHE A 110 -13.24 -0.23 2.78
C PHE A 110 -12.85 0.27 1.37
N LYS A 111 -13.63 1.19 0.77
CA LYS A 111 -13.31 1.79 -0.53
C LYS A 111 -12.01 2.61 -0.48
N PHE A 112 -11.88 3.47 0.52
CA PHE A 112 -10.68 4.27 0.72
C PHE A 112 -9.45 3.38 0.93
N ILE A 113 -9.58 2.33 1.74
CA ILE A 113 -8.49 1.37 1.99
C ILE A 113 -8.09 0.66 0.68
N GLY A 114 -9.06 0.17 -0.09
CA GLY A 114 -8.82 -0.51 -1.36
C GLY A 114 -8.08 0.36 -2.36
N HIS A 115 -8.57 1.58 -2.60
CA HIS A 115 -7.92 2.52 -3.53
C HIS A 115 -6.55 2.97 -3.04
N ARG A 116 -6.39 3.27 -1.74
CA ARG A 116 -5.12 3.70 -1.17
C ARG A 116 -4.05 2.62 -1.28
N ILE A 117 -4.41 1.37 -0.97
CA ILE A 117 -3.46 0.26 -1.07
C ILE A 117 -3.12 -0.03 -2.54
N ALA A 118 -4.10 0.00 -3.44
CA ALA A 118 -3.83 -0.16 -4.87
C ALA A 118 -2.86 0.91 -5.39
N GLN A 119 -3.05 2.17 -4.99
CA GLN A 119 -2.15 3.27 -5.35
C GLN A 119 -0.74 3.04 -4.81
N ASN A 120 -0.59 2.72 -3.53
CA ASN A 120 0.72 2.46 -2.93
C ASN A 120 1.50 1.33 -3.63
N VAL A 121 0.81 0.32 -4.17
CA VAL A 121 1.46 -0.79 -4.90
C VAL A 121 2.00 -0.31 -6.24
N ILE A 122 1.27 0.57 -6.94
CA ILE A 122 1.74 1.16 -8.20
C ILE A 122 2.87 2.16 -7.94
N ASP A 123 2.77 2.96 -6.87
CA ASP A 123 3.82 3.90 -6.49
C ASP A 123 5.13 3.17 -6.14
N ALA A 124 5.04 1.94 -5.60
CA ALA A 124 6.18 1.05 -5.37
C ALA A 124 6.70 0.34 -6.64
N GLY A 125 6.13 0.64 -7.81
CA GLY A 125 6.55 0.10 -9.10
C GLY A 125 5.82 -1.17 -9.56
N GLY A 126 4.69 -1.55 -8.94
CA GLY A 126 3.87 -2.67 -9.45
C GLY A 126 3.21 -2.32 -10.79
N ILE A 127 3.31 -3.21 -11.79
CA ILE A 127 2.66 -3.03 -13.11
C ILE A 127 1.13 -3.07 -12.96
N GLY A 128 0.63 -3.88 -12.02
CA GLY A 128 -0.78 -3.90 -11.68
C GLY A 128 -1.12 -4.68 -10.43
N VAL A 129 -2.32 -4.40 -9.93
CA VAL A 129 -2.83 -4.88 -8.64
C VAL A 129 -4.32 -5.14 -8.72
N GLU A 130 -4.77 -6.25 -8.13
CA GLU A 130 -6.18 -6.56 -7.88
C GLU A 130 -6.36 -6.82 -6.38
N VAL A 131 -7.04 -5.91 -5.68
CA VAL A 131 -7.45 -6.10 -4.27
C VAL A 131 -8.93 -6.49 -4.25
N LYS A 132 -9.21 -7.70 -3.78
CA LYS A 132 -10.56 -8.24 -3.62
C LYS A 132 -10.91 -8.33 -2.13
N ILE A 133 -11.98 -7.65 -1.74
CA ILE A 133 -12.52 -7.70 -0.38
C ILE A 133 -13.88 -8.40 -0.45
N SER A 134 -13.98 -9.57 0.18
CA SER A 134 -15.19 -10.39 0.20
C SER A 134 -15.69 -10.60 1.63
N GLY A 135 -16.96 -10.31 1.88
CA GLY A 135 -17.57 -10.49 3.19
C GLY A 135 -18.75 -9.55 3.43
N LYS A 136 -19.11 -9.33 4.69
CA LYS A 136 -20.18 -8.41 5.10
C LYS A 136 -19.70 -6.95 5.02
N VAL A 137 -19.54 -6.44 3.80
CA VAL A 137 -18.97 -5.11 3.53
C VAL A 137 -19.86 -4.33 2.54
N PRO A 138 -20.46 -3.18 2.93
CA PRO A 138 -20.65 -2.61 4.28
C PRO A 138 -21.96 -3.07 4.96
N ALA A 139 -22.82 -3.78 4.25
CA ALA A 139 -24.16 -4.16 4.71
C ALA A 139 -24.17 -5.57 5.34
N LYS A 140 -25.32 -5.96 5.94
CA LYS A 140 -25.51 -7.29 6.55
C LYS A 140 -25.34 -8.46 5.57
N ARG A 141 -25.61 -8.25 4.28
CA ARG A 141 -25.45 -9.25 3.20
C ARG A 141 -24.02 -9.24 2.67
N SER A 142 -23.47 -10.42 2.41
CA SER A 142 -22.13 -10.56 1.83
C SER A 142 -22.08 -9.98 0.41
N LYS A 143 -21.01 -9.24 0.13
CA LYS A 143 -20.69 -8.70 -1.19
C LYS A 143 -19.19 -8.86 -1.45
N THR A 144 -18.82 -8.85 -2.72
CA THR A 144 -17.42 -8.88 -3.15
C THR A 144 -17.13 -7.61 -3.90
N TRP A 145 -16.13 -6.86 -3.44
CA TRP A 145 -15.64 -5.66 -4.09
C TRP A 145 -14.25 -5.92 -4.65
N LYS A 146 -13.99 -5.44 -5.87
CA LYS A 146 -12.70 -5.54 -6.53
C LYS A 146 -12.20 -4.13 -6.82
N PHE A 147 -10.96 -3.86 -6.43
CA PHE A 147 -10.24 -2.64 -6.75
C PHE A 147 -9.08 -3.07 -7.66
N LEU A 148 -9.12 -2.64 -8.92
CA LEU A 148 -8.10 -2.94 -9.91
C LEU A 148 -7.42 -1.65 -10.32
N LEU A 149 -6.10 -1.73 -10.50
CA LEU A 149 -5.30 -0.64 -11.04
C LEU A 149 -4.11 -1.24 -11.81
N GLY A 150 -3.76 -0.65 -12.95
CA GLY A 150 -2.69 -1.16 -13.82
C GLY A 150 -3.09 -2.40 -14.63
N TYR A 151 -2.08 -3.17 -15.06
CA TYR A 151 -2.25 -4.37 -15.88
C TYR A 151 -2.03 -5.65 -15.07
N LEU A 152 -2.95 -6.61 -15.20
CA LEU A 152 -2.88 -7.89 -14.49
C LEU A 152 -3.39 -9.04 -15.37
N PRO A 153 -2.53 -10.01 -15.76
CA PRO A 153 -2.96 -11.18 -16.50
C PRO A 153 -3.80 -12.11 -15.62
N LYS A 154 -4.85 -12.69 -16.19
CA LYS A 154 -5.80 -13.56 -15.46
C LYS A 154 -5.74 -15.03 -15.86
N CYS A 155 -5.12 -15.34 -16.99
CA CYS A 155 -5.06 -16.68 -17.57
C CYS A 155 -3.64 -17.03 -18.05
N GLY A 156 -3.42 -18.33 -18.26
CA GLY A 156 -2.19 -18.88 -18.81
C GLY A 156 -1.02 -18.91 -17.83
N TYR A 157 0.12 -19.37 -18.35
CA TYR A 157 1.40 -19.41 -17.65
C TYR A 157 1.79 -18.09 -16.94
N PRO A 158 1.64 -16.89 -17.55
CA PRO A 158 2.03 -15.66 -16.88
C PRO A 158 1.22 -15.37 -15.60
N ALA A 159 -0.04 -15.79 -15.54
CA ALA A 159 -0.89 -15.57 -14.37
C ALA A 159 -0.57 -16.50 -13.18
N ASP A 160 0.14 -17.60 -13.43
CA ASP A 160 0.51 -18.56 -12.37
C ASP A 160 1.93 -18.34 -11.86
N VAL A 161 2.87 -17.96 -12.74
CA VAL A 161 4.28 -17.77 -12.36
C VAL A 161 4.57 -16.34 -11.90
N PHE A 162 4.10 -15.32 -12.62
CA PHE A 162 4.49 -13.94 -12.35
C PHE A 162 3.59 -13.24 -11.33
N VAL A 163 2.30 -13.60 -11.29
CA VAL A 163 1.34 -12.97 -10.38
C VAL A 163 1.50 -13.52 -8.97
N LYS A 164 1.97 -12.68 -8.05
CA LYS A 164 2.03 -12.99 -6.62
C LYS A 164 0.62 -12.89 -6.03
N LYS A 165 0.18 -13.94 -5.32
CA LYS A 165 -1.16 -14.04 -4.71
C LYS A 165 -1.01 -14.06 -3.18
N GLY A 166 -1.80 -13.25 -2.49
CA GLY A 166 -1.85 -13.18 -1.02
C GLY A 166 -3.28 -13.28 -0.53
N TYR A 167 -3.51 -14.04 0.54
CA TYR A 167 -4.81 -14.15 1.20
C TYR A 167 -4.66 -13.94 2.70
N ARG A 168 -5.51 -13.09 3.26
CA ARG A 168 -5.60 -12.87 4.71
C ARG A 168 -7.05 -12.70 5.13
N ILE A 169 -7.28 -13.01 6.40
CA ILE A 169 -8.58 -12.93 7.04
C ILE A 169 -8.55 -11.73 7.99
N ALA A 170 -9.56 -10.88 7.91
CA ALA A 170 -9.80 -9.80 8.85
C ALA A 170 -10.95 -10.17 9.78
N GLU A 171 -10.66 -10.23 11.07
CA GLU A 171 -11.63 -10.53 12.13
C GLU A 171 -12.22 -9.21 12.66
N LEU A 172 -13.48 -8.93 12.33
CA LEU A 172 -14.18 -7.74 12.81
C LEU A 172 -15.37 -8.14 13.70
N LYS A 173 -15.86 -7.18 14.49
CA LYS A 173 -17.08 -7.36 15.32
C LYS A 173 -18.29 -7.96 14.58
N PRO A 174 -18.68 -7.51 13.37
CA PRO A 174 -19.82 -8.11 12.63
C PRO A 174 -19.53 -9.48 12.01
N GLY A 175 -18.27 -9.93 12.04
CA GLY A 175 -17.82 -11.20 11.48
C GLY A 175 -16.53 -11.07 10.67
N THR A 176 -16.26 -12.13 9.91
CA THR A 176 -15.00 -12.31 9.19
C THR A 176 -15.07 -11.79 7.76
N ILE A 177 -14.03 -11.12 7.31
CA ILE A 177 -13.87 -10.62 5.94
C ILE A 177 -12.62 -11.24 5.32
N GLY A 178 -12.75 -11.79 4.12
CA GLY A 178 -11.63 -12.29 3.33
C GLY A 178 -11.03 -11.19 2.46
N VAL A 179 -9.71 -11.07 2.48
CA VAL A 179 -8.94 -10.17 1.63
C VAL A 179 -8.03 -11.01 0.74
N THR A 180 -8.22 -10.89 -0.57
CA THR A 180 -7.33 -11.49 -1.57
C THR A 180 -6.63 -10.36 -2.32
N VAL A 181 -5.31 -10.42 -2.42
CA VAL A 181 -4.49 -9.46 -3.17
C VAL A 181 -3.73 -10.20 -4.25
N LYS A 182 -3.70 -9.64 -5.46
CA LYS A 182 -2.85 -10.10 -6.55
C LYS A 182 -2.00 -8.93 -7.02
N ILE A 183 -0.70 -9.17 -7.20
CA ILE A 183 0.28 -8.15 -7.61
C ILE A 183 1.12 -8.71 -8.76
N LEU A 184 1.30 -7.90 -9.80
CA LEU A 184 2.28 -8.13 -10.86
C LEU A 184 3.52 -7.24 -10.58
N PRO A 185 4.70 -7.84 -10.31
CA PRO A 185 5.92 -7.07 -10.03
C PRO A 185 6.48 -6.39 -11.31
N PRO A 186 7.34 -5.36 -11.15
CA PRO A 186 7.89 -4.56 -12.27
C PRO A 186 8.80 -5.32 -13.23
N ASN A 187 9.55 -6.31 -12.74
CA ASN A 187 10.62 -6.95 -13.50
C ASN A 187 10.14 -8.26 -14.16
N VAL A 188 9.01 -8.18 -14.88
CA VAL A 188 8.42 -9.33 -15.56
C VAL A 188 8.37 -9.04 -17.05
N GLU A 189 9.13 -9.82 -17.82
CA GLU A 189 9.03 -9.85 -19.28
C GLU A 189 7.83 -10.70 -19.67
N MET A 190 6.84 -10.09 -20.32
CA MET A 190 5.71 -10.85 -20.85
C MET A 190 6.08 -11.46 -22.20
N PRO A 191 5.53 -12.64 -22.53
CA PRO A 191 5.81 -13.27 -23.83
C PRO A 191 5.35 -12.42 -25.01
N ASP A 192 4.41 -11.50 -24.78
CA ASP A 192 3.87 -10.57 -25.78
C ASP A 192 4.72 -9.29 -25.92
N ASP A 193 5.64 -9.02 -24.99
CA ASP A 193 6.45 -7.79 -24.97
C ASP A 193 7.69 -7.94 -25.88
N VAL A 194 7.52 -7.66 -27.18
CA VAL A 194 8.62 -7.69 -28.15
C VAL A 194 9.34 -6.34 -28.20
N ILE A 195 10.61 -6.30 -27.80
CA ILE A 195 11.46 -5.12 -27.94
C ILE A 195 12.04 -5.08 -29.37
N ILE A 196 11.51 -4.19 -30.21
CA ILE A 196 12.04 -3.98 -31.57
C ILE A 196 13.28 -3.08 -31.46
N ILE A 197 14.46 -3.65 -31.73
CA ILE A 197 15.73 -2.92 -31.72
C ILE A 197 15.97 -2.34 -33.13
N GLY A 198 15.48 -1.12 -33.39
CA GLY A 198 15.65 -0.40 -34.66
C GLY A 198 14.66 0.76 -34.85
N LYS A 199 14.98 1.76 -35.69
CA LYS A 199 14.04 2.87 -35.98
C LYS A 199 12.82 2.32 -36.72
N PRO A 200 11.58 2.58 -36.25
CA PRO A 200 10.40 2.32 -37.05
C PRO A 200 10.45 3.22 -38.28
N VAL A 201 10.48 2.62 -39.48
CA VAL A 201 10.30 3.35 -40.73
C VAL A 201 8.85 3.81 -40.76
N ILE A 202 8.61 5.05 -40.36
CA ILE A 202 7.35 5.73 -40.59
C ILE A 202 7.34 6.05 -42.09
N THR A 203 6.57 5.31 -42.88
CA THR A 203 6.20 5.75 -44.23
C THR A 203 5.23 6.92 -44.08
N GLU A 204 5.77 8.14 -44.16
CA GLU A 204 5.00 9.36 -44.42
C GLU A 204 4.40 9.30 -45.83
N THR A 205 3.19 8.74 -45.98
CA THR A 205 2.36 8.99 -47.17
C THR A 205 0.88 8.78 -46.84
N VAL A 206 0.27 9.76 -46.16
CA VAL A 206 -1.13 10.15 -46.44
C VAL A 206 -1.28 11.65 -46.13
N GLU A 207 -0.75 12.50 -47.00
CA GLU A 207 -1.29 13.84 -47.19
C GLU A 207 -1.64 14.04 -48.67
N LYS A 208 -2.75 14.75 -48.87
CA LYS A 208 -3.34 15.26 -50.12
C LYS A 208 -4.39 14.38 -50.79
N THR A 209 -5.63 14.54 -50.32
CA THR A 209 -6.74 15.03 -51.16
C THR A 209 -7.93 15.39 -50.27
N SER A 210 -8.06 16.67 -49.93
CA SER A 210 -9.35 17.28 -49.59
C SER A 210 -9.77 18.18 -50.76
N PRO A 211 -10.62 17.72 -51.68
CA PRO A 211 -11.32 18.61 -52.59
C PRO A 211 -12.50 19.28 -51.86
N GLU A 212 -12.47 20.61 -51.82
CA GLU A 212 -13.59 21.46 -51.49
C GLU A 212 -14.71 21.28 -52.53
N LEU A 213 -15.94 21.03 -52.05
CA LEU A 213 -17.22 21.60 -52.48
C LEU A 213 -18.36 20.66 -52.04
N ASN A 214 -19.23 21.15 -51.13
CA ASN A 214 -20.67 21.15 -51.35
C ASN A 214 -21.39 21.88 -50.21
N ASN A 215 -21.83 23.10 -50.51
CA ASN A 215 -22.81 23.84 -49.74
C ASN A 215 -24.21 23.24 -49.97
N ALA A 216 -24.87 22.79 -48.91
CA ALA A 216 -26.33 22.74 -48.83
C ALA A 216 -26.80 22.80 -47.36
N LYS A 217 -27.16 24.02 -46.94
CA LYS A 217 -28.22 24.41 -45.99
C LYS A 217 -28.78 23.32 -45.06
N LEU A 218 -28.54 23.48 -43.75
CA LEU A 218 -29.55 23.25 -42.71
C LEU A 218 -29.46 24.34 -41.62
N VAL A 219 -30.35 25.32 -41.78
CA VAL A 219 -31.15 26.06 -40.79
C VAL A 219 -30.52 26.39 -39.42
N ALA A 220 -30.20 27.67 -39.23
CA ALA A 220 -30.11 28.33 -37.92
C ALA A 220 -30.89 29.66 -37.96
N LYS A 221 -31.91 29.78 -37.09
CA LYS A 221 -32.48 31.03 -36.52
C LYS A 221 -33.45 30.60 -35.40
N GLU A 222 -33.02 30.69 -34.13
CA GLU A 222 -33.23 31.79 -33.15
C GLU A 222 -34.63 31.72 -32.48
N PRO A 223 -34.88 32.25 -31.26
CA PRO A 223 -34.26 33.44 -30.61
C PRO A 223 -33.96 33.20 -29.09
N SER A 224 -33.64 34.13 -28.18
CA SER A 224 -33.91 35.56 -28.03
C SER A 224 -33.08 36.12 -26.86
N ALA A 225 -32.44 37.27 -27.07
CA ALA A 225 -32.13 38.24 -26.02
C ALA A 225 -33.04 39.46 -26.27
N ILE A 226 -33.93 39.76 -25.33
CA ILE A 226 -34.66 41.03 -25.22
C ILE A 226 -34.75 41.35 -23.72
N GLU A 227 -33.99 42.35 -23.29
CA GLU A 227 -34.31 43.17 -22.12
C GLU A 227 -35.29 44.26 -22.56
N GLU A 228 -36.47 44.29 -21.96
CA GLU A 228 -37.34 45.47 -21.90
C GLU A 228 -37.38 46.01 -20.47
N ALA A 229 -37.50 47.33 -20.38
CA ALA A 229 -37.28 48.11 -19.18
C ALA A 229 -38.58 48.54 -18.46
N LYS A 230 -38.41 48.84 -17.15
CA LYS A 230 -39.16 49.75 -16.24
C LYS A 230 -40.44 49.22 -15.55
N PRO A 231 -40.86 49.77 -14.37
CA PRO A 231 -40.45 51.04 -13.74
C PRO A 231 -40.10 50.99 -12.24
N GLY A 232 -39.44 52.06 -11.78
CA GLY A 232 -39.14 52.33 -10.37
C GLY A 232 -40.31 52.87 -9.53
N LYS A 233 -40.12 52.72 -8.22
CA LYS A 233 -40.76 53.36 -7.06
C LYS A 233 -39.70 53.19 -5.95
N LYS A 234 -39.20 54.16 -5.18
CA LYS A 234 -39.58 55.53 -4.85
C LYS A 234 -38.30 56.31 -4.50
N ALA A 235 -38.34 57.62 -4.72
CA ALA A 235 -37.51 58.59 -4.00
C ALA A 235 -37.85 58.56 -2.51
N ASP A 236 -36.86 58.75 -1.64
CA ASP A 236 -36.93 59.72 -0.54
C ASP A 236 -35.53 59.97 0.01
N GLU A 237 -35.14 61.22 -0.12
CA GLU A 237 -33.93 61.86 0.36
C GLU A 237 -34.14 62.21 1.84
N LYS A 238 -33.30 61.69 2.75
CA LYS A 238 -33.11 62.28 4.08
C LYS A 238 -31.66 62.18 4.55
N THR A 239 -31.03 63.36 4.47
CA THR A 239 -30.32 64.07 5.55
C THR A 239 -29.05 63.47 6.15
N ALA A 240 -28.02 64.32 6.10
CA ALA A 240 -26.75 64.23 6.79
C ALA A 240 -26.86 64.10 8.31
N GLU A 241 -25.94 63.35 8.93
CA GLU A 241 -25.06 63.88 10.01
C GLU A 241 -23.90 62.90 10.37
N LYS A 242 -22.68 63.37 10.07
CA LYS A 242 -21.47 63.44 10.91
C LYS A 242 -21.08 62.28 11.88
N THR A 243 -19.99 61.59 11.48
CA THR A 243 -18.69 61.33 12.18
C THR A 243 -18.64 60.51 13.49
N PRO A 244 -17.45 59.98 13.91
CA PRO A 244 -16.43 59.20 13.20
C PRO A 244 -15.86 58.02 14.08
N ALA A 245 -14.93 57.24 13.53
CA ALA A 245 -13.70 56.71 14.18
C ALA A 245 -13.43 55.19 14.03
N LYS A 246 -12.17 54.94 13.61
CA LYS A 246 -11.27 53.82 13.95
C LYS A 246 -11.61 52.41 13.42
N GLU A 247 -10.67 51.62 12.90
CA GLU A 247 -9.24 51.78 12.66
C GLU A 247 -8.81 50.62 11.75
N SER A 248 -8.14 50.94 10.64
CA SER A 248 -7.34 50.02 9.86
C SER A 248 -5.88 50.44 10.02
N LYS A 249 -5.01 49.54 10.51
CA LYS A 249 -3.56 49.57 10.22
C LYS A 249 -2.83 48.33 10.75
N LYS A 250 -2.25 47.61 9.77
CA LYS A 250 -0.84 47.18 9.63
C LYS A 250 -0.16 46.42 10.77
N LYS A 251 0.55 45.35 10.38
CA LYS A 251 1.97 45.14 10.73
C LYS A 251 2.68 44.20 9.72
N GLU A 252 3.38 44.81 8.77
CA GLU A 252 4.75 44.45 8.38
C GLU A 252 5.67 45.31 9.29
N GLY A 253 6.87 44.97 9.76
CA GLY A 253 7.81 43.86 9.57
C GLY A 253 9.09 44.17 10.41
N MET A 254 10.18 43.42 10.15
CA MET A 254 11.56 43.53 10.72
C MET A 254 11.76 43.00 12.16
N LYS A 255 12.85 42.31 12.52
CA LYS A 255 14.18 42.11 11.91
C LYS A 255 14.93 40.93 12.57
N GLN A 256 15.93 40.41 11.85
CA GLN A 256 16.93 39.41 12.25
C GLN A 256 17.83 39.88 13.41
N ALA A 257 18.35 38.95 14.24
CA ALA A 257 19.74 38.95 14.69
C ALA A 257 20.17 37.58 15.26
N LYS A 258 21.38 37.19 14.88
CA LYS A 258 22.15 35.98 15.22
C LYS A 258 22.48 35.86 16.71
N LYS A 259 22.74 34.63 17.19
CA LYS A 259 23.95 34.33 17.97
C LYS A 259 24.29 32.83 18.01
N GLU A 260 25.56 32.57 17.74
CA GLU A 260 26.27 31.29 17.71
C GLU A 260 26.48 30.69 19.13
N LYS A 261 26.70 29.36 19.20
CA LYS A 261 27.46 28.64 20.26
C LYS A 261 28.94 29.08 20.24
N PRO A 262 29.86 28.82 21.22
CA PRO A 262 29.96 27.64 22.11
C PRO A 262 30.62 27.85 23.52
N ALA A 263 30.66 26.79 24.37
CA ALA A 263 31.74 26.39 25.32
C ALA A 263 31.19 25.36 26.35
N LYS A 264 31.57 24.07 26.29
CA LYS A 264 32.68 23.40 27.01
C LYS A 264 32.72 23.62 28.55
N LYS A 265 32.34 22.58 29.32
CA LYS A 265 33.17 21.95 30.38
C LYS A 265 32.46 20.71 30.98
N ALA A 266 33.02 19.54 30.71
CA ALA A 266 33.22 18.45 31.69
C ALA A 266 34.75 18.40 31.97
N PRO A 267 35.34 17.58 32.86
CA PRO A 267 34.79 16.68 33.90
C PRO A 267 35.51 16.81 35.28
N ALA A 268 35.05 16.11 36.32
CA ALA A 268 35.82 15.60 37.50
C ALA A 268 34.84 14.83 38.42
N ASP A 269 34.90 13.50 38.52
CA ASP A 269 35.75 12.68 39.42
C ASP A 269 35.33 12.72 40.90
N LYS A 270 34.68 11.64 41.40
CA LYS A 270 35.31 10.61 42.26
C LYS A 270 34.33 9.59 42.83
N GLU A 271 34.80 8.34 42.79
CA GLU A 271 34.35 7.18 43.57
C GLU A 271 34.23 7.48 45.07
N ALA A 272 33.30 6.79 45.75
CA ALA A 272 33.61 5.83 46.83
C ALA A 272 32.39 5.60 47.74
N GLY A 273 32.15 4.34 48.11
CA GLY A 273 31.63 4.03 49.45
C GLY A 273 30.36 3.20 49.56
N LYS A 274 30.56 1.87 49.62
CA LYS A 274 29.77 0.88 50.37
C LYS A 274 28.81 1.44 51.44
N LYS A 275 27.55 1.03 51.40
CA LYS A 275 26.88 0.15 52.39
C LYS A 275 25.51 -0.25 51.90
#